data_AF-A0A366JPI2-F1
#
_entry.id   AF-A0A366JPI2-F1
#
_cell.length_a   1.000
_cell.length_b   1.000
_cell.length_c   1.000
_cell.angle_alpha   90.00
_cell.angle_beta   90.00
_cell.angle_gamma   90.00
#
_symmetry.space_group_name_H-M   'P 1'
#
loop_
_entity.id
_entity.type
_entity.pdbx_description
1 polymer ?
#
loop_
_entity_poly.entity_id
_entity_poly.type
_entity_poly.pdbx_seq_one_letter_code
_entity_poly.pdbx_strand_id
1 'polypeptide(L)' 'MSDKKPINDALEHMSNIEGYPTDVNLKKLPKPLRYFGYFFICFFSISIIFILIGKLFL' A
#
# COMPACT_ATOMS: atom_id res chain seq x y z
N MET A 1 37.79 12.53 3.92
CA MET A 1 36.80 12.05 4.90
C MET A 1 35.48 12.69 4.51
N SER A 2 34.48 11.88 4.17
CA SER A 2 33.26 12.34 3.51
C SER A 2 32.45 13.27 4.42
N ASP A 3 32.23 14.51 3.97
CA ASP A 3 31.35 15.49 4.58
C ASP A 3 29.90 14.99 4.59
N LYS A 4 29.56 14.13 5.56
CA LYS A 4 28.17 13.81 5.87
C LYS A 4 27.53 15.05 6.48
N LYS A 5 26.92 15.88 5.64
CA LYS A 5 26.17 17.07 6.08
C LYS A 5 25.12 16.64 7.11
N PRO A 6 24.95 17.37 8.23
CA PRO A 6 24.03 17.00 9.31
C PRO A 6 22.57 16.86 8.86
N ILE A 7 22.20 17.56 7.78
CA ILE A 7 20.88 17.48 7.17
C ILE A 7 20.64 16.09 6.53
N ASN A 8 21.67 15.46 5.96
CA ASN A 8 21.54 14.14 5.34
C ASN A 8 21.34 13.04 6.39
N ASP A 9 21.95 13.19 7.57
CA ASP A 9 21.81 12.26 8.69
C ASP A 9 20.42 12.33 9.33
N ALA A 10 19.88 13.54 9.53
CA ALA A 10 18.53 13.73 10.03
C ALA A 10 17.46 13.19 9.07
N LEU A 11 17.61 13.42 7.76
CA LEU A 11 16.68 12.91 6.74
C LEU A 11 16.77 11.39 6.61
N GLU A 12 17.96 10.80 6.69
CA GLU A 12 18.16 9.35 6.66
C GLU A 12 17.59 8.68 7.92
N HIS A 13 17.74 9.31 9.09
CA HIS A 13 17.15 8.84 10.34
C HIS A 13 15.62 8.93 10.33
N MET A 14 15.06 10.05 9.85
CA MET A 14 13.61 10.23 9.71
C MET A 14 13.02 9.23 8.71
N SER A 15 13.68 9.04 7.56
CA SER A 15 13.37 8.00 6.57
C SER A 15 13.34 6.59 7.17
N ASN A 16 14.30 6.25 8.03
CA ASN A 16 14.39 4.94 8.67
C ASN A 16 13.33 4.75 9.77
N ILE A 17 12.90 5.81 10.46
CA ILE A 17 11.88 5.75 11.51
C ILE A 17 10.47 5.76 10.93
N GLU A 18 10.18 6.70 10.04
CA GLU A 18 8.85 6.86 9.45
C GLU A 18 8.58 5.78 8.40
N GLY A 19 9.66 5.22 7.83
CA GLY A 19 9.60 4.28 6.73
C GLY A 19 9.26 5.00 5.43
N TYR A 20 10.02 4.76 4.38
CA TYR A 20 9.60 5.19 3.05
C TYR A 20 8.40 4.37 2.58
N PRO A 21 7.42 4.97 1.87
CA PRO A 21 6.43 4.20 1.13
C PRO A 21 7.18 3.33 0.11
N THR A 22 7.33 2.05 0.43
CA THR A 22 8.03 1.07 -0.40
C THR A 22 7.01 0.17 -1.09
N ASP A 23 7.38 -0.38 -2.24
CA ASP A 23 6.56 -1.36 -2.95
C ASP A 23 6.17 -2.53 -2.05
N VAL A 24 4.88 -2.66 -1.78
CA VAL A 24 4.37 -3.69 -0.88
C VAL A 24 4.25 -5.00 -1.65
N ASN A 25 5.16 -5.94 -1.37
CA ASN A 25 5.08 -7.27 -1.97
C ASN A 25 3.98 -8.11 -1.29
N LEU A 26 2.79 -8.13 -1.88
CA LEU A 26 1.62 -8.85 -1.36
C LEU A 26 1.88 -10.35 -1.11
N LYS A 27 2.85 -10.96 -1.81
CA LYS A 27 3.21 -12.38 -1.62
C LYS A 27 4.02 -12.61 -0.33
N LYS A 28 4.65 -11.57 0.22
CA LYS A 28 5.43 -11.62 1.47
C LYS A 28 4.59 -11.34 2.73
N LEU A 29 3.32 -10.96 2.57
CA LEU A 29 2.44 -10.67 3.70
C LEU A 29 2.05 -11.96 4.46
N PRO A 30 1.84 -11.89 5.78
CA PRO A 30 1.31 -13.01 6.57
C PRO A 30 0.00 -13.54 5.96
N LYS A 31 -0.21 -14.86 6.01
CA LYS A 31 -1.38 -15.51 5.42
C LYS A 31 -2.70 -14.81 5.77
N PRO A 32 -2.99 -14.45 7.04
CA PRO A 32 -4.25 -13.80 7.39
C PRO A 32 -4.45 -12.46 6.67
N LEU A 33 -3.41 -11.62 6.66
CA LEU A 33 -3.46 -10.31 6.03
C LEU A 33 -3.58 -10.40 4.51
N ARG A 34 -2.95 -11.41 3.92
CA ARG A 34 -3.06 -11.70 2.48
C ARG A 34 -4.48 -12.12 2.08
N TYR A 35 -5.13 -13.00 2.87
CA TYR A 35 -6.54 -13.36 2.63
C TYR A 35 -7.48 -12.17 2.82
N PHE A 36 -7.23 -11.35 3.85
CA PHE A 36 -7.97 -10.11 4.08
C PHE A 36 -7.88 -9.18 2.86
N GLY A 37 -6.68 -8.95 2.33
CA GLY A 37 -6.48 -8.14 1.13
C GLY A 37 -7.25 -8.68 -0.09
N TYR A 38 -7.18 -10.00 -0.34
CA TYR A 38 -7.93 -10.60 -1.46
C TYR A 38 -9.44 -10.49 -1.31
N PHE A 39 -9.97 -10.63 -0.09
CA PHE A 39 -11.39 -10.46 0.18
C PHE A 39 -11.85 -9.04 -0.20
N PHE A 40 -11.13 -8.01 0.25
CA PHE A 40 -11.48 -6.62 -0.05
C PHE A 40 -11.34 -6.28 -1.53
N ILE A 41 -10.28 -6.75 -2.20
CA ILE A 41 -10.11 -6.56 -3.65
C ILE A 41 -11.30 -7.17 -4.40
N CYS A 42 -11.71 -8.39 -4.02
CA CYS A 42 -12.85 -9.07 -4.63
C CYS A 42 -14.16 -8.32 -4.36
N PHE A 43 -14.40 -7.94 -3.11
CA PHE A 43 -15.58 -7.21 -2.67
C PHE A 43 -15.75 -5.90 -3.45
N PHE A 44 -14.72 -5.04 -3.47
CA PHE A 44 -14.79 -3.76 -4.19
C PHE A 44 -14.91 -3.95 -5.70
N SER A 45 -14.22 -4.94 -6.29
CA SER A 45 -14.35 -5.25 -7.71
C SER A 45 -15.80 -5.58 -8.07
N ILE A 46 -16.45 -6.43 -7.26
CA ILE A 46 -17.86 -6.81 -7.44
C ILE A 46 -18.77 -5.60 -7.23
N SER A 47 -18.56 -4.81 -6.17
CA SER A 47 -19.37 -3.61 -5.91
C SER A 47 -19.32 -2.60 -7.07
N ILE A 48 -18.14 -2.38 -7.66
CA ILE A 48 -17.99 -1.49 -8.82
C ILE A 48 -18.79 -2.04 -10.02
N ILE A 49 -18.74 -3.35 -10.28
CA ILE A 49 -19.52 -3.97 -11.35
C ILE A 49 -21.03 -3.75 -11.12
N PHE A 50 -21.52 -3.94 -9.89
CA PHE A 50 -22.93 -3.70 -9.57
C PHE A 50 -23.33 -2.23 -9.76
N ILE A 51 -22.47 -1.27 -9.39
CA ILE A 51 -22.73 0.16 -9.62
C ILE A 51 -22.81 0.45 -11.12
N LEU A 52 -21.91 -0.12 -11.92
CA LEU A 52 -21.92 0.06 -13.37
C LEU A 52 -23.18 -0.53 -14.02
N ILE A 53 -23.58 -1.74 -13.61
CA ILE A 53 -24.83 -2.36 -14.05
C ILE A 53 -26.02 -1.51 -13.63
N GLY A 54 -26.07 -1.08 -12.38
CA GLY A 54 -27.13 -0.19 -11.87
C GLY A 54 -27.26 1.07 -12.71
N LYS A 55 -26.14 1.75 -12.99
CA LYS A 55 -26.11 2.95 -13.85
C LYS A 55 -26.51 2.67 -15.30
N LEU A 56 -26.29 1.45 -15.81
CA LEU A 56 -26.62 1.11 -17.19
C LEU A 56 -28.11 0.78 -17.38
N PHE A 57 -28.74 0.19 -16.36
CA PHE A 57 -30.12 -0.31 -16.43
C PHE A 57 -31.15 0.57 -15.72
N LEU A 58 -30.72 1.52 -14.88
CA LEU A 58 -31.55 2.45 -14.11
C LEU A 58 -31.17 3.89 -14.44
#